data_AF-A0A1Y3BL14-F1
#
_entry.id   AF-A0A1Y3BL14-F1
#
_cell.length_a   1.000
_cell.length_b   1.000
_cell.length_c   1.000
_cell.angle_alpha   90.00
_cell.angle_beta   90.00
_cell.angle_gamma   90.00
#
_symmetry.space_group_name_H-M   'P 1'
#
loop_
_entity.id
_entity.type
_entity.pdbx_description
1 polymer ?
#
loop_
_entity_poly.entity_id
_entity_poly.type
_entity_poly.pdbx_seq_one_letter_code
_entity_poly.pdbx_strand_id
1 'polypeptide(L)'
;MEFTYIPNRDLIVLVDELYTVQCYRYQELAMNSTTTTTTTNLQNNNEDLKNGKVSVSEWSYAFGEPIIDIQTVQLDRWFIVILGEKNLLVLRDNGTLYFVKKFDSIPSCFCVFSNDKKDSLIILIGTQMSNMLVYQNDILRWATKIPFIPIAIRRANLNDITGSIVLLSDQGQLTVGYLGTNPSLRIIALPSLTSNSVNNEKIEEELRELKKMINFEQANLGYSQTDEQLNKFSNAINLKLIECESK
;
A
#
# COMPACT_ATOMS: atom_id res chain seq x y z
N MET A 1 14.30 -8.35 15.47
CA MET A 1 14.46 -9.71 14.93
C MET A 1 13.09 -10.27 14.68
N GLU A 2 12.76 -10.52 13.42
CA GLU A 2 11.46 -11.04 13.02
C GLU A 2 11.55 -12.53 12.74
N PHE A 3 10.45 -13.24 13.00
CA PHE A 3 10.38 -14.66 12.76
C PHE A 3 8.96 -15.08 12.38
N THR A 4 8.87 -16.20 11.69
CA THR A 4 7.60 -16.85 11.37
C THR A 4 7.75 -18.36 11.45
N TYR A 5 6.65 -19.06 11.67
CA TYR A 5 6.61 -20.51 11.84
C TYR A 5 5.72 -21.14 10.77
N ILE A 6 6.18 -22.25 10.20
CA ILE A 6 5.46 -23.04 9.21
C ILE A 6 5.04 -24.36 9.87
N PRO A 7 3.75 -24.56 10.15
CA PRO A 7 3.28 -25.71 10.93
C PRO A 7 3.38 -27.04 10.19
N ASN A 8 3.31 -27.06 8.85
CA ASN A 8 3.27 -28.32 8.09
C ASN A 8 4.60 -29.12 8.13
N ARG A 9 5.73 -28.44 8.35
CA ARG A 9 7.06 -29.07 8.37
C ARG A 9 7.85 -28.79 9.64
N ASP A 10 7.21 -28.18 10.64
CA ASP A 10 7.86 -27.70 11.86
C ASP A 10 9.11 -26.86 11.59
N LEU A 11 8.98 -25.88 10.68
CA LEU A 11 10.06 -24.98 10.30
C LEU A 11 9.90 -23.62 10.96
N ILE A 12 10.98 -23.08 11.49
CA ILE A 12 11.08 -21.70 11.95
C ILE A 12 11.94 -20.94 10.95
N VAL A 13 11.40 -19.83 10.45
CA VAL A 13 12.11 -18.91 9.58
C VAL A 13 12.51 -17.71 10.41
N LEU A 14 13.81 -17.43 10.43
CA LEU A 14 14.44 -16.34 11.16
C LEU A 14 15.07 -15.35 10.19
N VAL A 15 15.02 -14.08 10.55
CA VAL A 15 15.75 -13.01 9.87
C VAL A 15 16.95 -12.61 10.70
N ASP A 16 18.14 -12.70 10.11
CA ASP A 16 19.41 -12.30 10.69
C ASP A 16 19.73 -10.81 10.44
N GLU A 17 20.66 -10.25 11.20
CA GLU A 17 21.13 -8.85 11.09
C GLU A 17 21.85 -8.57 9.77
N LEU A 18 22.35 -9.62 9.10
CA LEU A 18 22.95 -9.55 7.77
C LEU A 18 21.91 -9.58 6.63
N TYR A 19 20.63 -9.39 6.95
CA TYR A 19 19.51 -9.46 6.00
C TYR A 19 19.43 -10.80 5.27
N THR A 20 19.78 -11.87 5.99
CA THR A 20 19.66 -13.24 5.50
C THR A 20 18.46 -13.90 6.18
N VAL A 21 17.62 -14.53 5.36
CA VAL A 21 16.49 -15.31 5.81
C VAL A 21 16.94 -16.75 5.92
N GLN A 22 16.95 -17.28 7.14
CA GLN A 22 17.44 -18.60 7.47
C GLN A 22 16.28 -19.45 7.96
N CYS A 23 16.22 -20.68 7.47
CA CYS A 23 15.19 -21.63 7.87
C CYS A 23 15.81 -22.75 8.69
N TYR A 24 15.18 -23.04 9.82
CA TYR A 24 15.62 -24.04 10.77
C TYR A 24 14.49 -25.01 11.07
N ARG A 25 14.85 -26.29 11.19
CA ARG A 25 13.91 -27.29 11.69
C ARG A 25 13.80 -27.21 13.20
N TYR A 26 12.57 -27.17 13.71
CA TYR A 26 12.32 -27.05 15.15
C TYR A 26 12.99 -28.18 15.96
N GLN A 27 12.92 -29.42 15.46
CA GLN A 27 13.55 -30.58 16.11
C GLN A 27 15.07 -30.41 16.26
N GLU A 28 15.74 -29.88 15.23
CA GLU A 28 17.19 -29.67 15.27
C GLU A 28 17.58 -28.58 16.26
N LEU A 29 16.81 -27.48 16.31
CA LEU A 29 16.97 -26.43 17.30
C LEU A 29 16.75 -26.96 18.73
N ALA A 30 15.72 -27.78 18.95
CA ALA A 30 15.40 -28.36 20.24
C ALA A 30 16.46 -29.36 20.71
N MET A 31 17.00 -30.20 19.83
CA MET A 31 18.08 -31.14 20.19
C MET A 31 19.36 -30.39 20.62
N ASN A 32 19.66 -29.28 19.96
CA ASN A 32 20.84 -28.46 20.25
C ASN A 32 20.73 -27.71 21.58
N SER A 33 19.54 -27.28 22.00
CA SER A 33 19.33 -26.59 23.29
C SER A 33 19.53 -27.52 24.51
N THR A 34 19.22 -28.81 24.37
CA THR A 34 19.53 -29.81 25.42
C THR A 34 21.03 -30.03 25.62
N THR A 35 21.83 -29.87 24.56
CA THR A 35 23.28 -30.12 24.65
C THR A 35 24.00 -29.01 25.42
N THR A 36 23.54 -27.76 25.29
CA THR A 36 24.09 -26.60 26.02
C THR A 36 23.75 -26.58 27.51
N THR A 37 22.69 -27.27 27.93
CA THR A 37 22.29 -27.35 29.36
C THR A 37 22.89 -28.55 30.09
N THR A 38 23.26 -29.62 29.39
CA THR A 38 23.98 -30.75 30.01
C THR A 38 25.46 -30.48 30.30
N THR A 39 26.07 -29.47 29.68
CA THR A 39 27.47 -29.09 29.90
C THR A 39 27.71 -28.19 31.12
N THR A 40 26.66 -27.71 31.80
CA THR A 40 26.83 -26.88 33.01
C THR A 40 26.90 -27.68 34.32
N ASN A 41 26.68 -29.01 34.29
CA ASN A 41 26.64 -29.85 35.50
C ASN A 41 27.69 -30.99 35.56
N LEU A 42 28.74 -30.94 34.75
CA LEU A 42 29.88 -31.86 34.88
C LEU A 42 31.20 -31.08 34.80
N GLN A 43 31.63 -30.55 35.95
CA GLN A 43 33.05 -30.29 36.17
C GLN A 43 33.77 -31.64 36.21
N ASN A 44 34.64 -31.91 35.24
CA ASN A 44 36.02 -32.38 35.45
C ASN A 44 36.73 -32.74 34.13
N ASN A 45 37.81 -32.01 33.86
CA ASN A 45 39.07 -32.40 33.21
C ASN A 45 39.02 -33.11 31.85
N ASN A 46 39.26 -32.34 30.77
CA ASN A 46 40.36 -32.49 29.80
C ASN A 46 40.05 -31.74 28.49
N GLU A 47 41.10 -31.29 27.85
CA GLU A 47 41.15 -30.26 26.80
C GLU A 47 40.42 -30.62 25.49
N ASP A 48 40.12 -29.55 24.75
CA ASP A 48 39.62 -29.45 23.37
C ASP A 48 38.11 -29.63 23.14
N LEU A 49 37.43 -28.55 23.53
CA LEU A 49 36.16 -27.99 23.05
C LEU A 49 35.52 -28.77 21.88
N LYS A 50 34.65 -29.71 22.22
CA LYS A 50 33.59 -30.14 21.31
C LYS A 50 32.72 -28.93 20.97
N ASN A 51 32.94 -28.38 19.77
CA ASN A 51 32.06 -27.43 19.12
C ASN A 51 30.60 -27.78 19.47
N GLY A 52 29.92 -26.89 20.20
CA GLY A 52 28.47 -26.92 20.29
C GLY A 52 27.96 -27.00 18.85
N LYS A 53 27.22 -28.07 18.54
CA LYS A 53 26.77 -28.36 17.18
C LYS A 53 25.95 -27.16 16.69
N VAL A 54 26.56 -26.32 15.86
CA VAL A 54 25.92 -25.14 15.28
C VAL A 54 24.73 -25.66 14.48
N SER A 55 23.53 -25.17 14.78
CA SER A 55 22.34 -25.57 14.05
C SER A 55 22.55 -25.24 12.58
N VAL A 56 22.58 -26.25 11.73
CA VAL A 56 22.73 -26.06 10.28
C VAL A 56 21.38 -25.57 9.77
N SER A 57 21.34 -24.41 9.13
CA SER A 57 20.12 -23.94 8.46
C SER A 57 19.78 -24.90 7.32
N GLU A 58 18.52 -25.31 7.19
CA GLU A 58 18.05 -26.16 6.09
C GLU A 58 18.26 -25.45 4.75
N TRP A 59 17.98 -24.15 4.73
CA TRP A 59 18.32 -23.25 3.65
C TRP A 59 18.54 -21.83 4.18
N SER A 60 19.29 -21.04 3.43
CA SER A 60 19.54 -19.63 3.70
C SER A 60 19.37 -18.84 2.41
N TYR A 61 18.71 -17.69 2.49
CA TYR A 61 18.46 -16.78 1.38
C TYR A 61 18.91 -15.37 1.75
N ALA A 62 19.86 -14.81 1.01
CA ALA A 62 20.30 -13.43 1.20
C ALA A 62 19.33 -12.47 0.49
N PHE A 63 18.61 -11.66 1.25
CA PHE A 63 17.67 -10.68 0.72
C PHE A 63 18.36 -9.38 0.28
N GLY A 64 19.41 -8.98 1.03
CA GLY A 64 20.29 -7.87 0.65
C GLY A 64 19.74 -6.48 0.94
N GLU A 65 18.61 -6.38 1.63
CA GLU A 65 18.03 -5.11 2.11
C GLU A 65 17.35 -5.34 3.47
N PRO A 66 17.12 -4.28 4.28
CA PRO A 66 16.42 -4.43 5.55
C PRO A 66 14.99 -4.94 5.37
N ILE A 67 14.61 -5.88 6.23
CA ILE A 67 13.30 -6.53 6.26
C ILE A 67 12.44 -5.81 7.30
N ILE A 68 11.21 -5.48 6.89
CA ILE A 68 10.22 -4.76 7.69
C ILE A 68 9.27 -5.70 8.41
N ASP A 69 8.74 -6.70 7.71
CA ASP A 69 7.80 -7.69 8.25
C ASP A 69 7.88 -9.01 7.45
N ILE A 70 7.56 -10.13 8.11
CA ILE A 70 7.58 -11.49 7.54
C ILE A 70 6.29 -12.24 7.88
N GLN A 71 5.67 -12.84 6.86
CA GLN A 71 4.42 -13.58 7.04
C GLN A 71 4.38 -14.86 6.20
N THR A 72 3.88 -15.94 6.79
CA THR A 72 3.61 -17.21 6.10
C THR A 72 2.14 -17.33 5.75
N VAL A 73 1.85 -17.87 4.57
CA VAL A 73 0.48 -18.14 4.12
C VAL A 73 0.40 -19.49 3.44
N GLN A 74 -0.68 -20.21 3.73
CA GLN A 74 -1.00 -21.49 3.10
C GLN A 74 -1.96 -21.29 1.93
N LEU A 75 -1.53 -21.73 0.75
CA LEU A 75 -2.34 -21.95 -0.44
C LEU A 75 -2.34 -23.48 -0.70
N ASP A 76 -2.10 -23.93 -1.94
CA ASP A 76 -1.70 -25.32 -2.23
C ASP A 76 -0.41 -25.74 -1.50
N ARG A 77 0.51 -24.80 -1.33
CA ARG A 77 1.77 -24.95 -0.58
C ARG A 77 1.95 -23.77 0.36
N TRP A 78 2.88 -23.92 1.29
CA TRP A 78 3.28 -22.82 2.17
C TRP A 78 4.20 -21.87 1.43
N PHE A 79 3.83 -20.59 1.47
CA PHE A 79 4.62 -19.49 0.95
C PHE A 79 5.09 -18.62 2.11
N ILE A 80 6.32 -18.14 1.99
CA ILE A 80 6.93 -17.20 2.93
C ILE A 80 7.01 -15.87 2.18
N VAL A 81 6.30 -14.87 2.67
CA VAL A 81 6.33 -13.53 2.12
C VAL A 81 7.13 -12.64 3.04
N ILE A 82 8.12 -11.97 2.47
CA ILE A 82 9.06 -11.10 3.16
C ILE A 82 8.90 -9.71 2.55
N LEU A 83 8.61 -8.74 3.39
CA LEU A 83 8.53 -7.34 3.02
C LEU A 83 9.85 -6.65 3.39
N GLY A 84 10.53 -6.08 2.42
CA GLY A 84 11.65 -5.17 2.64
C GLY A 84 11.27 -3.71 2.43
N GLU A 85 12.26 -2.83 2.54
CA GLU A 85 12.10 -1.39 2.28
C GLU A 85 11.80 -1.07 0.81
N LYS A 86 12.25 -1.88 -0.14
CA LYS A 86 12.10 -1.60 -1.57
C LYS A 86 11.56 -2.78 -2.36
N ASN A 87 11.69 -3.99 -1.87
CA ASN A 87 11.28 -5.20 -2.54
C ASN A 87 10.35 -6.03 -1.66
N LEU A 88 9.44 -6.72 -2.32
CA LEU A 88 8.66 -7.81 -1.76
C LEU A 88 9.17 -9.11 -2.35
N LEU A 89 9.52 -10.04 -1.48
CA LEU A 89 10.02 -11.34 -1.86
C LEU A 89 9.01 -12.41 -1.42
N VAL A 90 8.65 -13.29 -2.34
CA VAL A 90 7.89 -14.50 -2.03
C VAL A 90 8.77 -15.72 -2.27
N LEU A 91 9.00 -16.48 -1.21
CA LEU A 91 9.71 -17.76 -1.23
C LEU A 91 8.71 -18.90 -1.05
N ARG A 92 9.07 -20.07 -1.58
CA ARG A 92 8.42 -21.33 -1.26
C ARG A 92 8.99 -21.90 0.05
N ASP A 93 8.31 -22.90 0.59
CA ASP A 93 8.74 -23.68 1.77
C ASP A 93 10.18 -24.23 1.70
N ASN A 94 10.65 -24.55 0.49
CA ASN A 94 12.01 -25.06 0.23
C ASN A 94 13.07 -23.95 -0.01
N GLY A 95 12.74 -22.67 0.20
CA GLY A 95 13.65 -21.55 -0.05
C GLY A 95 13.81 -21.17 -1.52
N THR A 96 13.07 -21.81 -2.45
CA THR A 96 13.10 -21.41 -3.86
C THR A 96 12.32 -20.11 -4.05
N LEU A 97 12.93 -19.18 -4.78
CA LEU A 97 12.30 -17.93 -5.17
C LEU A 97 11.05 -18.18 -6.02
N TYR A 98 9.91 -17.61 -5.62
CA TYR A 98 8.68 -17.64 -6.40
C TYR A 98 8.56 -16.40 -7.30
N PHE A 99 8.55 -15.21 -6.71
CA PHE A 99 8.69 -13.94 -7.43
C PHE A 99 9.25 -12.85 -6.51
N VAL A 100 9.79 -11.80 -7.14
CA VAL A 100 10.20 -10.55 -6.48
C VAL A 100 9.44 -9.40 -7.12
N LYS A 101 8.90 -8.52 -6.30
CA LYS A 101 8.28 -7.28 -6.74
C LYS A 101 8.99 -6.08 -6.15
N LYS A 102 9.51 -5.20 -7.01
CA LYS A 102 10.09 -3.92 -6.61
C LYS A 102 9.01 -2.86 -6.46
N PHE A 103 9.06 -2.09 -5.39
CA PHE A 103 8.20 -0.93 -5.17
C PHE A 103 8.91 0.37 -5.50
N ASP A 104 8.14 1.32 -6.02
CA ASP A 104 8.60 2.71 -6.21
C ASP A 104 8.44 3.53 -4.92
N SER A 105 7.56 3.09 -4.02
CA SER A 105 7.21 3.75 -2.77
C SER A 105 7.64 2.91 -1.57
N ILE A 106 8.01 3.56 -0.47
CA ILE A 106 8.43 2.87 0.76
C ILE A 106 7.18 2.24 1.41
N PRO A 107 7.13 0.91 1.56
CA PRO A 107 6.05 0.24 2.27
C PRO A 107 6.21 0.47 3.78
N SER A 108 5.10 0.63 4.49
CA SER A 108 5.07 0.77 5.95
C SER A 108 4.70 -0.53 6.65
N CYS A 109 3.73 -1.27 6.11
CA CYS A 109 3.27 -2.53 6.65
C CYS A 109 2.57 -3.34 5.55
N PHE A 110 2.39 -4.64 5.81
CA PHE A 110 1.65 -5.50 4.89
C PHE A 110 0.78 -6.54 5.61
N CYS A 111 -0.10 -7.17 4.83
CA CYS A 111 -0.88 -8.30 5.25
C CYS A 111 -1.13 -9.20 4.05
N VAL A 112 -0.83 -10.48 4.22
CA VAL A 112 -1.02 -11.51 3.20
C VAL A 112 -2.09 -12.47 3.64
N PHE A 113 -2.91 -12.91 2.68
CA PHE A 113 -3.85 -13.99 2.87
C PHE A 113 -4.09 -14.74 1.55
N SER A 114 -4.55 -15.97 1.66
CA SER A 114 -4.94 -16.79 0.52
C SER A 114 -6.33 -16.41 0.01
N ASN A 115 -6.52 -16.52 -1.30
CA ASN A 115 -7.83 -16.41 -1.92
C ASN A 115 -8.41 -17.80 -2.18
N ASP A 116 -9.41 -18.17 -1.37
CA ASP A 116 -10.08 -19.48 -1.43
C ASP A 116 -10.63 -19.85 -2.82
N LYS A 117 -10.95 -18.87 -3.67
CA LYS A 117 -11.63 -19.10 -4.94
C LYS A 117 -10.72 -19.24 -6.15
N LYS A 118 -9.49 -18.75 -6.08
CA LYS A 118 -8.59 -18.62 -7.25
C LYS A 118 -7.18 -19.14 -7.02
N ASP A 119 -6.94 -19.82 -5.89
CA ASP A 119 -5.61 -20.22 -5.41
C ASP A 119 -4.55 -19.13 -5.69
N SER A 120 -4.90 -17.90 -5.31
CA SER A 120 -4.09 -16.72 -5.58
C SER A 120 -3.69 -16.07 -4.28
N LEU A 121 -2.47 -15.57 -4.21
CA LEU A 121 -1.93 -14.93 -3.03
C LEU A 121 -2.33 -13.45 -3.08
N ILE A 122 -3.03 -12.95 -2.07
CA ILE A 122 -3.44 -11.55 -1.98
C ILE A 122 -2.54 -10.85 -0.96
N ILE A 123 -1.99 -9.70 -1.36
CA ILE A 123 -1.04 -8.92 -0.58
C ILE A 123 -1.58 -7.50 -0.47
N LEU A 124 -1.92 -7.12 0.76
CA LEU A 124 -2.25 -5.74 1.11
C LEU A 124 -0.97 -5.05 1.56
N ILE A 125 -0.68 -3.89 1.01
CA ILE A 125 0.51 -3.11 1.34
C ILE A 125 0.08 -1.69 1.68
N GLY A 126 0.46 -1.25 2.88
CA GLY A 126 0.41 0.14 3.29
C GLY A 126 1.69 0.84 2.87
N THR A 127 1.59 2.06 2.37
CA THR A 127 2.76 2.87 2.00
C THR A 127 2.85 4.12 2.86
N GLN A 128 4.06 4.67 2.99
CA GLN A 128 4.30 5.94 3.68
C GLN A 128 3.64 7.15 3.01
N MET A 129 3.18 7.02 1.77
CA MET A 129 2.40 8.06 1.06
C MET A 129 0.90 7.97 1.34
N SER A 130 0.50 7.31 2.44
CA SER A 130 -0.90 7.08 2.82
C SER A 130 -1.71 6.40 1.71
N ASN A 131 -1.11 5.50 0.94
CA ASN A 131 -1.82 4.69 -0.05
C ASN A 131 -1.84 3.22 0.37
N MET A 132 -2.97 2.54 0.11
CA MET A 132 -3.08 1.08 0.19
C MET A 132 -3.01 0.50 -1.21
N LEU A 133 -2.17 -0.51 -1.38
CA LEU A 133 -2.05 -1.27 -2.61
C LEU A 133 -2.50 -2.71 -2.35
N VAL A 134 -3.25 -3.27 -3.29
CA VAL A 134 -3.74 -4.65 -3.23
C VAL A 134 -3.21 -5.39 -4.45
N TYR A 135 -2.27 -6.28 -4.20
CA TYR A 135 -1.70 -7.15 -5.21
C TYR A 135 -2.39 -8.51 -5.17
N GLN A 136 -2.59 -9.07 -6.36
CA GLN A 136 -2.86 -10.48 -6.54
C GLN A 136 -1.61 -11.08 -7.19
N ASN A 137 -0.86 -11.86 -6.43
CA ASN A 137 0.50 -12.31 -6.75
C ASN A 137 1.40 -11.09 -7.05
N ASP A 138 1.88 -10.93 -8.28
CA ASP A 138 2.70 -9.78 -8.72
C ASP A 138 1.87 -8.65 -9.38
N ILE A 139 0.59 -8.88 -9.64
CA ILE A 139 -0.26 -7.95 -10.39
C ILE A 139 -1.01 -7.04 -9.42
N LEU A 140 -0.81 -5.72 -9.55
CA LEU A 140 -1.59 -4.72 -8.81
C LEU A 140 -3.05 -4.78 -9.31
N ARG A 141 -3.99 -5.08 -8.40
CA ARG A 141 -5.42 -5.17 -8.72
C ARG A 141 -6.20 -3.94 -8.28
N TRP A 142 -5.79 -3.33 -7.19
CA TRP A 142 -6.49 -2.19 -6.64
C TRP A 142 -5.54 -1.30 -5.85
N ALA A 143 -5.81 -0.01 -5.86
CA ALA A 143 -5.08 0.99 -5.10
C ALA A 143 -6.08 2.01 -4.57
N THR A 144 -5.89 2.46 -3.33
CA THR A 144 -6.68 3.55 -2.76
C THR A 144 -5.82 4.46 -1.91
N LYS A 145 -6.33 5.66 -1.69
CA LYS A 145 -5.76 6.59 -0.71
C LYS A 145 -6.43 6.36 0.65
N ILE A 146 -5.61 6.22 1.68
CA ILE A 146 -6.00 6.12 3.09
C ILE A 146 -5.84 7.53 3.71
N PRO A 147 -6.67 7.93 4.69
CA PRO A 147 -6.53 9.21 5.39
C PRO A 147 -5.22 9.37 6.19
N PHE A 148 -4.53 8.28 6.54
CA PHE A 148 -3.31 8.25 7.34
C PHE A 148 -2.35 7.16 6.87
N ILE A 149 -1.12 7.17 7.39
CA ILE A 149 -0.11 6.13 7.13
C ILE A 149 -0.41 4.93 8.06
N PRO A 150 -0.73 3.75 7.51
CA PRO A 150 -1.02 2.58 8.35
C PRO A 150 0.28 1.99 8.93
N ILE A 151 0.27 1.70 10.23
CA ILE A 151 1.28 0.88 10.92
C ILE A 151 0.93 -0.61 10.82
N ALA A 152 -0.35 -0.95 10.90
CA ALA A 152 -0.79 -2.33 10.84
C ALA A 152 -2.04 -2.47 9.96
N ILE A 153 -2.03 -3.52 9.14
CA ILE A 153 -3.14 -3.90 8.28
C ILE A 153 -3.51 -5.33 8.62
N ARG A 154 -4.79 -5.61 8.83
CA ARG A 154 -5.30 -6.98 9.03
C ARG A 154 -6.62 -7.15 8.31
N ARG A 155 -6.83 -8.35 7.76
CA ARG A 155 -8.14 -8.78 7.27
C ARG A 155 -8.92 -9.37 8.44
N ALA A 156 -10.16 -8.92 8.62
CA ALA A 156 -11.06 -9.42 9.64
C ALA A 156 -12.46 -9.66 9.06
N ASN A 157 -13.22 -10.52 9.72
CA ASN A 157 -14.65 -10.71 9.47
C ASN A 157 -15.40 -10.07 10.63
N LEU A 158 -16.20 -9.05 10.33
CA LEU A 158 -16.90 -8.24 11.33
C LEU A 158 -18.40 -8.24 11.00
N ASN A 159 -19.24 -8.63 11.96
CA ASN A 159 -20.69 -8.52 11.92
C ASN A 159 -21.30 -8.87 10.54
N ASP A 160 -21.06 -10.10 10.08
CA ASP A 160 -21.49 -10.68 8.80
C ASP A 160 -20.80 -10.15 7.52
N ILE A 161 -19.95 -9.13 7.64
CA ILE A 161 -19.13 -8.64 6.52
C ILE A 161 -17.81 -9.41 6.52
N THR A 162 -17.69 -10.34 5.57
CA THR A 162 -16.45 -11.09 5.34
C THR A 162 -15.45 -10.28 4.53
N GLY A 163 -14.19 -10.24 4.97
CA GLY A 163 -13.12 -9.57 4.23
C GLY A 163 -13.03 -8.06 4.42
N SER A 164 -13.49 -7.56 5.58
CA SER A 164 -13.20 -6.20 6.02
C SER A 164 -11.69 -6.04 6.27
N ILE A 165 -11.17 -4.88 5.90
CA ILE A 165 -9.76 -4.52 6.10
C ILE A 165 -9.69 -3.53 7.25
N VAL A 166 -8.94 -3.88 8.28
CA VAL A 166 -8.71 -3.06 9.45
C VAL A 166 -7.35 -2.39 9.32
N LEU A 167 -7.34 -1.07 9.45
CA LEU A 167 -6.16 -0.21 9.35
C LEU A 167 -5.94 0.51 10.68
N LEU A 168 -4.72 0.47 11.20
CA LEU A 168 -4.31 1.15 12.43
C LEU A 168 -3.23 2.20 12.15
N SER A 169 -3.42 3.41 12.66
CA SER A 169 -2.46 4.53 12.64
C SER A 169 -1.57 4.53 13.89
N ASP A 170 -0.42 5.18 13.76
CA ASP A 170 0.47 5.62 14.83
C ASP A 170 -0.22 6.46 15.92
N GLN A 171 -1.17 7.31 15.54
CA GLN A 171 -1.93 8.17 16.45
C GLN A 171 -3.13 7.45 17.12
N GLY A 172 -3.24 6.13 16.96
CA GLY A 172 -4.34 5.34 17.52
C GLY A 172 -5.66 5.43 16.75
N GLN A 173 -5.65 6.00 15.54
CA GLN A 173 -6.83 5.98 14.67
C GLN A 173 -7.02 4.57 14.09
N LEU A 174 -8.21 3.99 14.31
CA LEU A 174 -8.61 2.70 13.77
C LEU A 174 -9.69 2.89 12.72
N THR A 175 -9.45 2.42 11.49
CA THR A 175 -10.43 2.49 10.40
C THR A 175 -10.69 1.10 9.86
N VAL A 176 -11.96 0.75 9.71
CA VAL A 176 -12.40 -0.47 9.03
C VAL A 176 -12.92 -0.07 7.65
N GLY A 177 -12.24 -0.54 6.62
CA GLY A 177 -12.63 -0.37 5.22
C GLY A 177 -13.14 -1.67 4.61
N TYR A 178 -13.93 -1.54 3.56
CA TYR A 178 -14.31 -2.65 2.69
C TYR A 178 -13.92 -2.30 1.25
N LEU A 179 -13.45 -3.30 0.50
CA LEU A 179 -13.15 -3.14 -0.93
C LEU A 179 -14.48 -2.94 -1.67
N GLY A 180 -14.72 -1.73 -2.18
CA GLY A 180 -16.00 -1.34 -2.78
C GLY A 180 -16.54 -2.34 -3.82
N THR A 181 -17.86 -2.35 -3.99
CA THR A 181 -18.56 -3.23 -4.93
C THR A 181 -18.17 -2.97 -6.39
N ASN A 182 -18.33 -4.02 -7.20
CA ASN A 182 -18.07 -4.14 -8.63
C ASN A 182 -18.13 -2.80 -9.41
N PRO A 183 -17.06 -2.40 -10.15
CA PRO A 183 -17.03 -1.14 -10.90
C PRO A 183 -18.18 -0.94 -11.90
N SER A 184 -18.87 -2.03 -12.26
CA SER A 184 -20.05 -2.04 -13.13
C SER A 184 -21.24 -1.22 -12.60
N LEU A 185 -21.30 -0.91 -11.30
CA LEU A 185 -22.45 -0.24 -10.67
C LEU A 185 -22.31 1.27 -10.55
N ARG A 186 -21.13 1.84 -10.86
CA ARG A 186 -20.93 3.30 -10.91
C ARG A 186 -20.53 3.69 -12.33
N ILE A 187 -21.52 3.75 -13.21
CA ILE A 187 -21.58 4.90 -14.10
C ILE A 187 -21.65 6.07 -13.12
N ILE A 188 -20.55 6.82 -12.98
CA ILE A 188 -20.60 8.16 -12.41
C ILE A 188 -21.50 8.89 -13.39
N ALA A 189 -22.81 8.84 -13.14
CA ALA A 189 -23.72 9.79 -13.71
C ALA A 189 -23.14 11.11 -13.22
N LEU A 190 -22.46 11.82 -14.12
CA LEU A 190 -22.42 13.27 -14.06
C LEU A 190 -23.84 13.63 -13.61
N PRO A 191 -24.04 14.24 -12.43
CA PRO A 191 -25.38 14.55 -11.96
C PRO A 191 -26.06 15.17 -13.16
N SER A 192 -27.06 14.48 -13.71
CA SER A 192 -27.63 14.89 -14.97
C SER A 192 -28.01 16.34 -14.73
N LEU A 193 -27.47 17.24 -15.54
CA LEU A 193 -27.70 18.68 -15.45
C LEU A 193 -29.16 18.96 -15.84
N THR A 194 -30.11 18.26 -15.22
CA THR A 194 -31.55 18.30 -15.44
C THR A 194 -32.23 19.16 -14.37
N SER A 195 -31.46 20.03 -13.69
CA SER A 195 -31.98 21.15 -12.90
C SER A 195 -31.47 22.52 -13.37
N ASN A 196 -30.61 22.59 -14.40
CA ASN A 196 -30.12 23.86 -14.92
C ASN A 196 -31.02 24.48 -16.00
N SER A 197 -32.14 23.84 -16.38
CA SER A 197 -33.09 24.44 -17.32
C SER A 197 -33.70 25.74 -16.80
N VAL A 198 -33.71 25.96 -15.47
CA VAL A 198 -34.23 27.19 -14.84
C VAL A 198 -33.22 28.34 -14.89
N ASN A 199 -31.92 28.06 -15.06
CA ASN A 199 -30.89 29.10 -15.08
C ASN A 199 -30.48 29.55 -16.49
N ASN A 200 -30.92 28.86 -17.54
CA ASN A 200 -30.56 29.23 -18.92
C ASN A 200 -31.15 30.58 -19.34
N GLU A 201 -32.38 30.91 -18.93
CA GLU A 201 -33.04 32.17 -19.30
C GLU A 201 -32.33 33.39 -18.69
N LYS A 202 -31.94 33.30 -17.40
CA LYS A 202 -31.16 34.36 -16.74
C LYS A 202 -29.78 34.54 -17.37
N ILE A 203 -29.12 33.43 -17.72
CA ILE A 203 -27.83 33.45 -18.41
C ILE A 203 -27.96 34.06 -19.81
N GLU A 204 -29.04 33.78 -20.54
CA GLU A 204 -29.31 34.40 -21.84
C GLU A 204 -29.60 35.90 -21.74
N GLU A 205 -30.30 36.33 -20.69
CA GLU A 205 -30.58 37.74 -20.45
C GLU A 205 -29.30 38.52 -20.11
N GLU A 206 -28.46 38.01 -19.21
CA GLU A 206 -27.14 38.57 -18.91
C GLU A 206 -26.24 38.60 -20.16
N LEU A 207 -26.24 37.53 -20.97
CA LEU A 207 -25.48 37.49 -22.23
C LEU A 207 -26.00 38.52 -23.24
N ARG A 208 -27.31 38.78 -23.28
CA ARG A 208 -27.91 39.78 -24.17
C ARG A 208 -27.55 41.20 -23.74
N GLU A 209 -27.52 41.47 -22.44
CA GLU A 209 -27.09 42.76 -21.89
C GLU A 209 -25.60 43.00 -22.16
N LEU A 210 -24.74 42.02 -21.88
CA LEU A 210 -23.31 42.10 -22.16
C LEU A 210 -23.03 42.29 -23.66
N LYS A 211 -23.74 41.58 -24.55
CA LYS A 211 -23.61 41.78 -26.01
C LYS A 211 -24.06 43.16 -26.47
N LYS A 212 -25.11 43.73 -25.86
CA LYS A 212 -25.54 45.11 -26.15
C LYS A 212 -24.47 46.12 -25.72
N MET A 213 -23.87 45.93 -24.55
CA MET A 213 -22.77 46.76 -24.05
C MET A 213 -21.56 46.69 -24.99
N ILE A 214 -21.14 45.48 -25.38
CA ILE A 214 -20.03 45.26 -26.33
C ILE A 214 -20.33 45.91 -27.68
N ASN A 215 -21.52 45.72 -28.24
CA ASN A 215 -21.87 46.31 -29.54
C ASN A 215 -21.97 47.85 -29.47
N PHE A 216 -22.45 48.39 -28.34
CA PHE A 216 -22.50 49.84 -28.11
C PHE A 216 -21.10 50.44 -27.98
N GLU A 217 -20.20 49.76 -27.25
CA GLU A 217 -18.79 50.14 -27.17
C GLU A 217 -18.10 50.01 -28.52
N GLN A 218 -18.33 48.93 -29.28
CA GLN A 218 -17.78 48.74 -30.63
C GLN A 218 -18.32 49.76 -31.64
N ALA A 219 -19.58 50.17 -31.54
CA ALA A 219 -20.15 51.23 -32.36
C ALA A 219 -19.59 52.62 -31.98
N ASN A 220 -19.33 52.87 -30.70
CA ASN A 220 -18.66 54.09 -30.24
C ASN A 220 -17.15 54.10 -30.56
N LEU A 221 -16.50 52.93 -30.62
CA LEU A 221 -15.13 52.74 -31.13
C LEU A 221 -15.04 52.88 -32.66
N GLY A 222 -16.18 53.00 -33.34
CA GLY A 222 -16.27 53.29 -34.78
C GLY A 222 -15.99 54.76 -35.15
N TYR A 223 -15.78 55.65 -34.18
CA TYR A 223 -15.30 57.01 -34.44
C TYR A 223 -14.04 57.31 -33.63
N SER A 224 -12.95 57.42 -34.39
CA SER A 224 -11.62 57.92 -34.01
C SER A 224 -10.67 56.94 -33.32
N GLN A 225 -9.68 56.50 -34.10
CA GLN A 225 -8.45 55.85 -33.68
C GLN A 225 -7.70 56.65 -32.62
N THR A 226 -6.99 55.97 -31.71
CA THR A 226 -5.55 56.19 -31.44
C THR A 226 -5.01 55.13 -30.48
N ASP A 227 -3.82 54.61 -30.79
CA ASP A 227 -3.11 53.48 -30.15
C ASP A 227 -2.75 53.65 -28.66
N GLU A 228 -3.23 54.69 -27.97
CA GLU A 228 -2.95 54.93 -26.55
C GLU A 228 -3.90 54.19 -25.58
N GLN A 229 -5.05 53.68 -26.04
CA GLN A 229 -6.01 53.00 -25.16
C GLN A 229 -5.76 51.49 -24.98
N LEU A 230 -5.02 50.84 -25.89
CA LEU A 230 -4.63 49.42 -25.77
C LEU A 230 -3.75 49.15 -24.53
N ASN A 231 -2.89 50.10 -24.15
CA ASN A 231 -2.09 50.01 -22.93
C ASN A 231 -2.90 50.24 -21.63
N LYS A 232 -4.07 50.88 -21.70
CA LYS A 232 -4.97 51.04 -20.54
C LYS A 232 -5.83 49.80 -20.31
N PHE A 233 -6.23 49.11 -21.39
CA PHE A 233 -7.00 47.86 -21.29
C PHE A 233 -6.18 46.68 -20.76
N SER A 234 -4.88 46.59 -21.08
CA SER A 234 -4.00 45.55 -20.54
C SER A 234 -3.91 45.60 -19.00
N ASN A 235 -4.00 46.78 -18.40
CA ASN A 235 -3.98 46.95 -16.94
C ASN A 235 -5.33 46.69 -16.24
N ALA A 236 -6.44 46.67 -16.97
CA ALA A 236 -7.77 46.40 -16.41
C ALA A 236 -8.14 44.91 -16.45
N ILE A 237 -7.53 44.12 -17.35
CA ILE A 237 -7.67 42.66 -17.40
C ILE A 237 -6.67 42.00 -16.43
N ASN A 238 -6.59 42.54 -15.20
CA ASN A 238 -6.26 41.69 -14.06
C ASN A 238 -7.55 40.94 -13.73
N LEU A 239 -7.76 39.84 -14.47
CA LEU A 239 -8.68 38.79 -14.07
C LEU A 239 -8.38 38.50 -12.60
N LYS A 240 -9.30 38.91 -11.71
CA LYS A 240 -9.50 38.20 -10.45
C LYS A 240 -9.80 36.78 -10.86
N LEU A 241 -8.76 35.96 -10.88
CA LEU A 241 -8.85 34.53 -10.73
C LEU A 241 -9.90 34.29 -9.65
N ILE A 242 -10.94 33.57 -10.03
CA ILE A 242 -11.93 33.05 -9.13
C ILE A 242 -11.15 32.28 -8.05
N GLU A 243 -11.04 32.88 -6.87
CA GLU A 243 -10.77 32.12 -5.66
C GLU A 243 -11.96 31.18 -5.50
N CYS A 244 -11.79 29.93 -5.92
CA CYS A 244 -12.61 28.84 -5.45
C CYS A 244 -12.33 28.70 -3.95
N GLU A 245 -13.10 29.39 -3.12
CA GLU A 245 -13.22 29.03 -1.72
C GLU A 245 -13.85 27.65 -1.63
N SER A 246 -13.02 26.67 -1.30
CA SER A 246 -13.45 25.35 -0.84
C SER A 246 -14.16 25.49 0.51
N LYS A 247 -15.44 25.15 0.56
CA LYS A 247 -16.09 24.62 1.76
C LYS A 247 -16.45 23.17 1.51
#